data_AF-A0A482VQR3-F1
#
_entry.id   AF-A0A482VQR3-F1
#
_cell.length_a   1.000
_cell.length_b   1.000
_cell.length_c   1.000
_cell.angle_alpha   90.00
_cell.angle_beta   90.00
_cell.angle_gamma   90.00
#
_symmetry.space_group_name_H-M   'P 1'
#
loop_
_entity.id
_entity.type
_entity.pdbx_description
1 polymer ?
#
loop_
_entity_poly.entity_id
_entity_poly.type
_entity_poly.pdbx_seq_one_letter_code
_entity_poly.pdbx_strand_id
1 'polypeptide(L)'
;MKVCTEVPCVPVKCDKASVVKKYRRTYKRNLYRRSRRKRSKLRYYTHLKQLRFKRKTDDLCSAITVFDITDMDWAPFVSTTSTEVTEWHKQEQIAYWKSRALSLEYENRMLLRHIRNVYAKQTEDYANYVKGQQQIEEAPSAKSASFVEPAGKKRREEMEKLYGKKASKIMGMETAVQLNYDLHLEDAGKLPHWPHTPLNLRFD
;
A
#
# COMPACT_ATOMS: atom_id res chain seq x y z
N MET A 1 10.46 -24.14 86.11
CA MET A 1 10.32 -24.63 84.73
C MET A 1 9.69 -23.52 83.89
N LYS A 2 10.47 -22.79 83.09
CA LYS A 2 9.96 -21.78 82.14
C LYS A 2 9.90 -22.44 80.77
N VAL A 3 8.69 -22.69 80.29
CA VAL A 3 8.45 -23.25 78.95
C VAL A 3 8.49 -22.08 77.97
N CYS A 4 9.57 -21.99 77.19
CA CYS A 4 9.65 -21.10 76.04
C CYS A 4 8.72 -21.65 74.95
N THR A 5 7.61 -20.97 74.70
CA THR A 5 6.77 -21.23 73.54
C THR A 5 7.38 -20.53 72.32
N GLU A 6 7.97 -21.30 71.43
CA GLU A 6 8.37 -20.83 70.11
C GLU A 6 7.12 -20.52 69.28
N VAL A 7 6.98 -19.26 68.85
CA VAL A 7 5.93 -18.83 67.93
C VAL A 7 6.38 -19.19 66.50
N PRO A 8 5.60 -19.99 65.75
CA PRO A 8 5.97 -20.33 64.39
C PRO A 8 5.81 -19.11 63.47
N CYS A 9 6.92 -18.68 62.87
CA CYS A 9 6.93 -17.69 61.79
C CYS A 9 6.21 -18.25 60.56
N VAL A 10 5.00 -17.79 60.29
CA VAL A 10 4.25 -18.12 59.07
C VAL A 10 4.87 -17.37 57.89
N PRO A 11 5.29 -18.05 56.81
CA PRO A 11 5.83 -17.38 55.64
C PRO A 11 4.71 -16.65 54.90
N VAL A 12 4.79 -15.32 54.86
CA VAL A 12 3.91 -14.47 54.06
C VAL A 12 4.14 -14.80 52.59
N LYS A 13 3.24 -15.58 51.99
CA LYS A 13 3.27 -15.88 50.56
C LYS A 13 2.98 -14.60 49.79
N CYS A 14 4.03 -13.97 49.28
CA CYS A 14 3.91 -12.87 48.34
C CYS A 14 3.35 -13.40 47.01
N ASP A 15 2.06 -13.11 46.76
CA ASP A 15 1.39 -13.45 45.52
C ASP A 15 2.06 -12.76 44.33
N LYS A 16 2.88 -13.51 43.59
CA LYS A 16 3.61 -13.05 42.39
C LYS A 16 2.68 -12.36 41.38
N ALA A 17 1.42 -12.75 41.31
CA ALA A 17 0.38 -12.14 40.47
C ALA A 17 0.07 -10.68 40.84
N SER A 18 0.14 -10.31 42.12
CA SER A 18 -0.11 -8.94 42.58
C SER A 18 1.03 -7.99 42.17
N VAL A 19 2.27 -8.48 42.25
CA VAL A 19 3.49 -7.76 41.85
C VAL A 19 3.48 -7.49 40.34
N VAL A 20 3.19 -8.51 39.52
CA VAL A 20 3.10 -8.37 38.06
C VAL A 20 2.00 -7.36 37.64
N LYS A 21 0.83 -7.38 38.31
CA LYS A 21 -0.24 -6.40 38.07
C LYS A 21 0.20 -4.97 38.41
N LYS A 22 0.96 -4.77 39.51
CA LYS A 22 1.50 -3.47 39.91
C LYS A 22 2.51 -2.93 38.88
N TYR A 23 3.45 -3.75 38.41
CA TYR A 23 4.39 -3.36 37.35
C TYR A 23 3.69 -2.97 36.05
N ARG A 24 2.68 -3.74 35.63
CA ARG A 24 1.90 -3.45 34.41
C ARG A 24 1.16 -2.11 34.51
N ARG A 25 0.58 -1.79 35.68
CA ARG A 25 -0.08 -0.50 35.93
C ARG A 25 0.91 0.67 35.91
N THR A 26 2.07 0.52 36.55
CA THR A 26 3.14 1.54 36.55
C THR A 26 3.69 1.78 35.15
N TYR A 27 3.93 0.73 34.38
CA TYR A 27 4.39 0.84 32.99
C TYR A 27 3.39 1.61 32.12
N LYS A 28 2.10 1.25 32.18
CA LYS A 28 1.05 2.00 31.46
C LYS A 28 1.01 3.47 31.87
N ARG A 29 1.08 3.78 33.18
CA ARG A 29 1.10 5.16 33.69
C ARG A 29 2.30 5.96 33.16
N ASN A 30 3.49 5.34 33.09
CA ASN A 30 4.69 5.95 32.53
C ASN A 30 4.59 6.17 31.01
N LEU A 31 4.00 5.22 30.28
CA LEU A 31 3.74 5.36 28.85
C LEU A 31 2.81 6.56 28.57
N TYR A 32 1.71 6.70 29.32
CA TYR A 32 0.80 7.85 29.20
C TYR A 32 1.49 9.17 29.56
N ARG A 33 2.32 9.21 30.62
CA ARG A 33 3.11 10.40 30.98
C ARG A 33 4.07 10.80 29.85
N ARG A 34 4.76 9.84 29.24
CA ARG A 34 5.69 10.08 28.12
C ARG A 34 4.93 10.58 26.88
N SER A 35 3.79 9.97 26.56
CA SER A 35 2.92 10.40 25.46
C SER A 35 2.39 11.82 25.66
N ARG A 36 1.93 12.17 26.88
CA ARG A 36 1.48 13.53 27.22
C ARG A 36 2.60 14.57 27.05
N ARG A 37 3.83 14.26 27.51
CA ARG A 37 5.00 15.14 27.31
C ARG A 37 5.30 15.35 25.82
N LYS A 38 5.25 14.30 25.00
CA LYS A 38 5.43 14.41 23.54
C LYS A 38 4.36 15.32 22.90
N ARG A 39 3.08 15.11 23.21
CA ARG A 39 1.98 15.96 22.71
C ARG A 39 2.12 17.42 23.15
N SER A 40 2.55 17.66 24.39
CA SER A 40 2.82 19.02 24.89
C SER A 40 3.96 19.69 24.13
N LYS A 41 5.05 18.95 23.88
CA LYS A 41 6.21 19.46 23.13
C LYS A 41 5.84 19.79 21.68
N LEU A 42 5.03 18.94 21.04
CA LEU A 42 4.50 19.20 19.70
C LEU A 42 3.66 20.48 19.67
N ARG A 43 2.73 20.66 20.61
CA ARG A 43 1.91 21.88 20.72
C ARG A 43 2.75 23.15 20.87
N TYR A 44 3.82 23.08 21.66
CA TYR A 44 4.75 24.19 21.82
C TYR A 44 5.48 24.54 20.51
N TYR A 45 6.00 23.54 19.79
CA TYR A 45 6.67 23.80 18.50
C TYR A 45 5.72 24.29 17.41
N THR A 46 4.49 23.76 17.36
CA THR A 46 3.48 24.25 16.41
C THR A 46 3.12 25.70 16.70
N HIS A 47 2.97 26.07 17.97
CA HIS A 47 2.70 27.45 18.37
C HIS A 47 3.88 28.39 18.02
N LEU A 48 5.12 27.98 18.29
CA LEU A 48 6.31 28.74 17.88
C LEU A 48 6.41 28.93 16.36
N LYS A 49 6.07 27.90 15.58
CA LYS A 49 6.08 27.99 14.10
C LYS A 49 5.02 28.98 13.61
N GLN A 50 3.82 28.98 14.21
CA GLN A 50 2.77 29.96 13.92
C GLN A 50 3.21 31.38 14.28
N LEU A 51 3.82 31.60 15.45
CA LEU A 51 4.32 32.91 15.86
C LEU A 51 5.42 33.45 14.94
N ARG A 52 6.35 32.60 14.48
CA ARG A 52 7.39 33.00 13.52
C ARG A 52 6.81 33.36 12.15
N PHE A 53 5.78 32.64 11.72
CA PHE A 53 5.10 32.93 10.47
C PHE A 53 4.35 34.27 10.57
N LYS A 54 3.62 34.50 11.67
CA LYS A 54 2.88 35.75 11.91
C LYS A 54 3.77 36.99 12.00
N ARG A 55 4.90 36.94 12.71
CA ARG A 55 5.79 38.11 12.81
C ARG A 55 6.35 38.53 11.45
N LYS A 56 6.76 37.56 10.61
CA LYS A 56 7.26 37.88 9.27
C LYS A 56 6.19 38.49 8.38
N THR A 57 4.94 38.04 8.48
CA THR A 57 3.85 38.59 7.68
C THR A 57 3.39 39.95 8.20
N ASP A 58 3.37 40.16 9.52
CA ASP A 58 2.94 41.43 10.10
C ASP A 58 3.97 42.54 9.82
N ASP A 59 5.27 42.24 9.90
CA ASP A 59 6.33 43.19 9.52
C ASP A 59 6.22 43.55 8.02
N LEU A 60 6.01 42.55 7.15
CA LEU A 60 5.79 42.75 5.71
C LEU A 60 4.53 43.56 5.42
N CYS A 61 3.42 43.29 6.11
CA CYS A 61 2.15 43.99 5.91
C CYS A 61 2.17 45.43 6.47
N SER A 62 2.93 45.69 7.54
CA SER A 62 3.10 47.05 8.08
C SER A 62 3.94 47.97 7.18
N ALA A 63 4.80 47.40 6.35
CA ALA A 63 5.60 48.14 5.37
C ALA A 63 4.84 48.42 4.06
N ILE A 64 3.67 47.81 3.85
CA ILE A 64 2.84 48.08 2.67
C ILE A 64 2.08 49.37 2.94
N THR A 65 2.59 50.47 2.38
CA THR A 65 1.81 51.69 2.20
C THR A 65 0.71 51.38 1.19
N VAL A 66 -0.53 51.29 1.65
CA VAL A 66 -1.71 51.21 0.79
C VAL A 66 -1.87 52.57 0.13
N PHE A 67 -1.41 52.69 -1.12
CA PHE A 67 -1.71 53.84 -1.96
C PHE A 67 -3.14 53.69 -2.49
N ASP A 68 -3.95 54.74 -2.33
CA ASP A 68 -5.29 54.78 -2.86
C ASP A 68 -5.24 54.92 -4.39
N ILE A 69 -6.03 54.10 -5.08
CA ILE A 69 -6.02 53.96 -6.56
C ILE A 69 -6.32 55.28 -7.28
N THR A 70 -6.88 56.27 -6.59
CA THR A 70 -7.23 57.59 -7.12
C THR A 70 -6.04 58.53 -7.33
N ASP A 71 -4.86 58.25 -6.78
CA ASP A 71 -3.67 59.13 -6.89
C ASP A 71 -2.69 58.73 -8.01
N MET A 72 -2.96 57.66 -8.78
CA MET A 72 -2.19 57.35 -9.99
C MET A 72 -2.76 58.09 -11.20
N ASP A 73 -2.59 59.41 -11.20
CA ASP A 73 -2.76 60.19 -12.43
C ASP A 73 -1.83 59.64 -13.52
N TRP A 74 -2.43 59.39 -14.66
CA TRP A 74 -1.89 58.59 -15.75
C TRP A 74 -0.50 59.08 -16.22
N ALA A 75 0.52 58.26 -16.00
CA ALA A 75 1.81 58.43 -16.67
C ALA A 75 1.82 57.50 -17.91
N PRO A 76 1.96 58.02 -19.15
CA PRO A 76 1.89 57.20 -20.37
C PRO A 76 3.07 56.21 -20.53
N PHE A 77 4.08 56.28 -19.66
CA PHE A 77 5.34 55.53 -19.80
C PHE A 77 5.31 54.11 -19.21
N VAL A 78 4.36 53.79 -18.33
CA VAL A 78 4.34 52.51 -17.59
C VAL A 78 3.54 51.40 -18.28
N SER A 79 2.83 51.71 -19.37
CA SER A 79 2.00 50.73 -20.08
C SER A 79 2.84 49.69 -20.82
N THR A 80 4.05 50.03 -21.28
CA THR A 80 4.87 49.15 -22.14
C THR A 80 5.68 48.12 -21.35
N THR A 81 6.11 48.45 -20.12
CA THR A 81 6.86 47.51 -19.28
C THR A 81 5.92 46.48 -18.62
N SER A 82 4.68 46.87 -18.31
CA SER A 82 3.67 45.94 -17.80
C SER A 82 3.31 44.86 -18.83
N THR A 83 3.28 45.19 -20.12
CA THR A 83 2.96 44.21 -21.17
C THR A 83 4.08 43.20 -21.33
N GLU A 84 5.34 43.65 -21.37
CA GLU A 84 6.52 42.77 -21.51
C GLU A 84 6.61 41.75 -20.35
N VAL A 85 6.43 42.18 -19.10
CA VAL A 85 6.45 41.28 -17.94
C VAL A 85 5.35 40.22 -18.02
N THR A 86 4.15 40.59 -18.49
CA THR A 86 3.06 39.61 -18.67
C THR A 86 3.34 38.63 -19.80
N GLU A 87 4.03 39.06 -20.85
CA GLU A 87 4.45 38.20 -21.96
C GLU A 87 5.51 37.20 -21.50
N TRP A 88 6.53 37.66 -20.75
CA TRP A 88 7.52 36.77 -20.13
C TRP A 88 6.87 35.71 -19.24
N HIS A 89 5.92 36.11 -18.41
CA HIS A 89 5.22 35.17 -17.54
C HIS A 89 4.41 34.13 -18.33
N LYS A 90 3.73 34.56 -19.41
CA LYS A 90 3.01 33.63 -20.32
C LYS A 90 3.98 32.66 -20.99
N GLN A 91 5.12 33.15 -21.48
CA GLN A 91 6.14 32.32 -22.12
C GLN A 91 6.72 31.29 -21.14
N GLU A 92 7.01 31.70 -19.90
CA GLU A 92 7.50 30.81 -18.85
C GLU A 92 6.49 29.71 -18.52
N GLN A 93 5.21 30.06 -18.35
CA GLN A 93 4.14 29.08 -18.14
C GLN A 93 4.06 28.09 -19.30
N ILE A 94 4.08 28.59 -20.54
CA ILE A 94 4.07 27.74 -21.73
C ILE A 94 5.29 26.81 -21.76
N ALA A 95 6.48 27.32 -21.46
CA ALA A 95 7.71 26.53 -21.40
C ALA A 95 7.62 25.44 -20.33
N TYR A 96 7.14 25.77 -19.13
CA TYR A 96 6.91 24.82 -18.04
C TYR A 96 5.97 23.69 -18.46
N TRP A 97 4.81 24.02 -19.02
CA TRP A 97 3.83 23.01 -19.45
C TRP A 97 4.34 22.16 -20.60
N LYS A 98 5.10 22.74 -21.56
CA LYS A 98 5.75 21.99 -22.63
C LYS A 98 6.78 20.99 -22.10
N SER A 99 7.67 21.43 -21.20
CA SER A 99 8.65 20.54 -20.57
C SER A 99 7.98 19.43 -19.77
N ARG A 100 6.89 19.76 -19.05
CA ARG A 100 6.13 18.77 -18.29
C ARG A 100 5.46 17.73 -19.18
N ALA A 101 4.83 18.17 -20.28
CA ALA A 101 4.22 17.27 -21.26
C ALA A 101 5.26 16.32 -21.89
N LEU A 102 6.41 16.85 -22.31
CA LEU A 102 7.50 16.05 -22.87
C LEU A 102 8.02 14.99 -21.88
N SER A 103 8.21 15.37 -20.61
CA SER A 103 8.64 14.43 -19.55
C SER A 103 7.64 13.30 -19.38
N LEU A 104 6.35 13.62 -19.34
CA LEU A 104 5.28 12.62 -19.19
C LEU A 104 5.18 11.71 -20.42
N GLU A 105 5.37 12.24 -21.62
CA GLU A 105 5.44 11.42 -22.84
C GLU A 105 6.61 10.42 -22.80
N TYR A 106 7.78 10.84 -22.30
CA TYR A 106 8.94 9.97 -22.14
C TYR A 106 8.66 8.86 -21.13
N GLU A 107 8.12 9.20 -19.95
CA GLU A 107 7.72 8.22 -18.94
C GLU A 107 6.70 7.22 -19.50
N ASN A 108 5.67 7.71 -20.21
CA ASN A 108 4.67 6.87 -20.85
C ASN A 108 5.29 5.89 -21.85
N ARG A 109 6.23 6.35 -22.69
CA ARG A 109 6.96 5.47 -23.63
C ARG A 109 7.76 4.40 -22.91
N MET A 110 8.41 4.75 -21.80
CA MET A 110 9.18 3.79 -20.98
C MET A 110 8.26 2.75 -20.31
N LEU A 111 7.12 3.18 -19.79
CA LEU A 111 6.12 2.29 -19.20
C LEU A 111 5.56 1.31 -20.23
N LEU A 112 5.19 1.80 -21.43
CA LEU A 112 4.71 0.94 -22.50
C LEU A 112 5.74 -0.10 -22.94
N ARG A 113 7.02 0.30 -23.05
CA ARG A 113 8.12 -0.64 -23.34
C ARG A 113 8.26 -1.68 -22.23
N HIS A 114 8.23 -1.25 -20.98
CA HIS A 114 8.37 -2.16 -19.84
C HIS A 114 7.22 -3.16 -19.79
N ILE A 115 5.97 -2.69 -19.94
CA ILE A 115 4.78 -3.54 -19.98
C ILE A 115 4.88 -4.56 -21.11
N ARG A 116 5.24 -4.14 -22.33
CA ARG A 116 5.44 -5.06 -23.46
C ARG A 116 6.48 -6.14 -23.14
N ASN A 117 7.59 -5.77 -22.53
CA ASN A 117 8.64 -6.73 -22.15
C ASN A 117 8.18 -7.70 -21.07
N VAL A 118 7.45 -7.23 -20.07
CA VAL A 118 6.89 -8.08 -19.00
C VAL A 118 5.89 -9.07 -19.58
N TYR A 119 4.97 -8.62 -20.43
CA TYR A 119 4.02 -9.51 -21.10
C TYR A 119 4.72 -10.52 -22.01
N ALA A 120 5.70 -10.10 -22.81
CA ALA A 120 6.47 -11.01 -23.66
C ALA A 120 7.15 -12.12 -22.83
N LYS A 121 7.80 -11.75 -21.72
CA LYS A 121 8.41 -12.72 -20.82
C LYS A 121 7.38 -13.66 -20.19
N GLN A 122 6.25 -13.15 -19.70
CA GLN A 122 5.18 -13.97 -19.14
C GLN A 122 4.63 -14.96 -20.17
N THR A 123 4.46 -14.54 -21.43
CA THR A 123 4.01 -15.44 -22.50
C THR A 123 5.03 -16.53 -22.81
N GLU A 124 6.32 -16.22 -22.81
CA GLU A 124 7.39 -17.19 -23.00
C GLU A 124 7.47 -18.20 -21.85
N ASP A 125 7.42 -17.71 -20.61
CA ASP A 125 7.42 -18.54 -19.40
C ASP A 125 6.24 -19.53 -19.40
N TYR A 126 5.05 -19.06 -19.81
CA TYR A 126 3.86 -19.90 -19.95
C TYR A 126 4.01 -20.94 -21.07
N ALA A 127 4.51 -20.53 -22.25
CA ALA A 127 4.75 -21.45 -23.36
C ALA A 127 5.78 -22.54 -23.00
N ASN A 128 6.83 -22.17 -22.25
CA ASN A 128 7.83 -23.11 -21.75
C ASN A 128 7.25 -24.06 -20.70
N TYR A 129 6.40 -23.56 -19.79
CA TYR A 129 5.66 -24.39 -18.83
C TYR A 129 4.79 -25.44 -19.55
N VAL A 130 4.00 -25.04 -20.56
CA VAL A 130 3.16 -25.96 -21.34
C VAL A 130 4.00 -27.00 -22.10
N LYS A 131 5.11 -26.60 -22.73
CA LYS A 131 6.04 -27.54 -23.38
C LYS A 131 6.68 -28.52 -22.39
N GLY A 132 7.04 -28.04 -21.20
CA GLY A 132 7.56 -28.89 -20.12
C GLY A 132 6.55 -29.95 -19.66
N GLN A 133 5.26 -29.61 -19.62
CA GLN A 133 4.20 -30.59 -19.33
C GLN A 133 4.03 -31.62 -20.45
N GLN A 134 4.04 -31.18 -21.73
CA GLN A 134 3.94 -32.10 -22.87
C GLN A 134 5.11 -33.09 -22.95
N GLN A 135 6.33 -32.66 -22.61
CA GLN A 135 7.50 -33.55 -22.58
C GLN A 135 7.47 -34.57 -21.43
N ILE A 136 6.75 -34.29 -20.33
CA ILE A 136 6.56 -35.25 -19.24
C ILE A 136 5.51 -36.31 -19.61
N GLU A 137 4.53 -35.97 -20.45
CA GLU A 137 3.51 -36.92 -20.94
C GLU A 137 3.99 -37.78 -22.14
N GLU A 138 5.03 -37.37 -22.88
CA GLU A 138 5.59 -38.11 -24.04
C GLU A 138 6.70 -39.12 -23.71
N ALA A 139 6.83 -39.58 -22.45
CA ALA A 139 7.51 -40.85 -22.21
C ALA A 139 6.67 -42.00 -22.83
N PRO A 140 7.27 -43.02 -23.48
CA PRO A 140 6.51 -43.99 -24.27
C PRO A 140 5.73 -44.94 -23.36
N SER A 141 4.55 -44.50 -22.90
CA SER A 141 3.59 -45.36 -22.23
C SER A 141 2.86 -46.16 -23.30
N ALA A 142 3.33 -47.39 -23.47
CA ALA A 142 2.70 -48.42 -24.27
C ALA A 142 1.17 -48.40 -24.08
N LYS A 143 0.46 -48.28 -25.20
CA LYS A 143 -0.98 -48.50 -25.30
C LYS A 143 -1.31 -49.84 -24.64
N SER A 144 -2.06 -49.81 -23.54
CA SER A 144 -2.80 -50.97 -23.08
C SER A 144 -4.26 -50.58 -22.85
N ALA A 145 -5.10 -51.45 -23.37
CA ALA A 145 -6.52 -51.29 -23.55
C ALA A 145 -7.28 -51.06 -22.24
N SER A 146 -8.43 -50.41 -22.38
CA SER A 146 -9.60 -50.43 -21.50
C SER A 146 -9.49 -51.35 -20.28
N PHE A 147 -9.18 -50.76 -19.12
CA PHE A 147 -9.51 -51.36 -17.84
C PHE A 147 -10.27 -50.30 -17.04
N VAL A 148 -11.55 -50.59 -16.78
CA VAL A 148 -12.42 -49.78 -15.91
C VAL A 148 -11.92 -49.99 -14.48
N GLU A 149 -10.80 -49.34 -14.15
CA GLU A 149 -10.39 -49.14 -12.76
C GLU A 149 -11.36 -48.15 -12.12
N PRO A 150 -11.84 -48.41 -10.90
CA PRO A 150 -12.61 -47.41 -10.17
C PRO A 150 -11.74 -46.17 -9.99
N ALA A 151 -12.10 -45.11 -10.72
CA ALA A 151 -11.34 -43.89 -10.86
C ALA A 151 -10.94 -43.36 -9.47
N GLY A 152 -9.62 -43.34 -9.21
CA GLY A 152 -9.05 -42.74 -8.00
C GLY A 152 -8.45 -43.69 -6.97
N LYS A 153 -8.50 -45.03 -7.14
CA LYS A 153 -7.75 -45.94 -6.24
C LYS A 153 -6.25 -45.77 -6.37
N LYS A 154 -5.71 -45.84 -7.60
CA LYS A 154 -4.29 -45.58 -7.89
C LYS A 154 -3.81 -44.23 -7.35
N ARG A 155 -4.60 -43.16 -7.55
CA ARG A 155 -4.29 -41.82 -7.04
C ARG A 155 -4.22 -41.78 -5.51
N ARG A 156 -5.12 -42.50 -4.80
CA ARG A 156 -5.07 -42.58 -3.33
C ARG A 156 -3.86 -43.35 -2.84
N GLU A 157 -3.52 -44.46 -3.50
CA GLU A 157 -2.33 -45.26 -3.15
C GLU A 157 -1.03 -44.48 -3.39
N GLU A 158 -0.93 -43.75 -4.49
CA GLU A 158 0.19 -42.86 -4.80
C GLU A 158 0.29 -41.72 -3.77
N MET A 159 -0.83 -41.09 -3.42
CA MET A 159 -0.88 -40.03 -2.40
C MET A 159 -0.49 -40.57 -1.02
N GLU A 160 -0.93 -41.78 -0.65
CA GLU A 160 -0.53 -42.44 0.60
C GLU A 160 0.96 -42.79 0.58
N LYS A 161 1.51 -43.21 -0.56
CA LYS A 161 2.95 -43.47 -0.71
C LYS A 161 3.80 -42.20 -0.58
N LEU A 162 3.36 -41.08 -1.16
CA LEU A 162 4.11 -39.82 -1.18
C LEU A 162 3.98 -39.04 0.13
N TYR A 163 2.78 -38.97 0.69
CA TYR A 163 2.44 -38.07 1.80
C TYR A 163 2.02 -38.81 3.08
N GLY A 164 1.87 -40.14 3.03
CA GLY A 164 1.50 -40.99 4.17
C GLY A 164 0.24 -40.49 4.87
N LYS A 165 0.29 -40.39 6.20
CA LYS A 165 -0.82 -39.90 7.05
C LYS A 165 -1.34 -38.51 6.69
N LYS A 166 -0.62 -37.71 5.90
CA LYS A 166 -1.05 -36.38 5.45
C LYS A 166 -1.77 -36.40 4.08
N ALA A 167 -1.80 -37.54 3.39
CA ALA A 167 -2.40 -37.69 2.07
C ALA A 167 -3.82 -37.11 1.99
N SER A 168 -4.70 -37.48 2.93
CA SER A 168 -6.08 -36.95 2.96
C SER A 168 -6.14 -35.43 3.16
N LYS A 169 -5.22 -34.86 3.95
CA LYS A 169 -5.17 -33.41 4.19
C LYS A 169 -4.74 -32.67 2.93
N ILE A 170 -3.70 -33.14 2.25
CA ILE A 170 -3.20 -32.55 1.01
C ILE A 170 -4.26 -32.63 -0.08
N MET A 171 -4.88 -33.81 -0.25
CA MET A 171 -5.97 -34.01 -1.20
C MET A 171 -7.16 -33.06 -0.95
N GLY A 172 -7.53 -32.83 0.32
CA GLY A 172 -8.55 -31.86 0.69
C GLY A 172 -8.16 -30.42 0.35
N MET A 173 -6.89 -30.05 0.56
CA MET A 173 -6.38 -28.71 0.20
C MET A 173 -6.38 -28.51 -1.32
N GLU A 174 -5.90 -29.48 -2.09
CA GLU A 174 -5.90 -29.43 -3.56
C GLU A 174 -7.33 -29.28 -4.11
N THR A 175 -8.26 -30.05 -3.57
CA THR A 175 -9.68 -29.97 -3.97
C THR A 175 -10.27 -28.60 -3.65
N ALA A 176 -9.96 -28.03 -2.48
CA ALA A 176 -10.43 -26.69 -2.11
C ALA A 176 -9.87 -25.60 -3.05
N VAL A 177 -8.60 -25.71 -3.45
CA VAL A 177 -7.98 -24.78 -4.41
C VAL A 177 -8.63 -24.92 -5.79
N GLN A 178 -8.87 -26.14 -6.26
CA GLN A 178 -9.54 -26.39 -7.54
C GLN A 178 -10.95 -25.81 -7.57
N LEU A 179 -11.76 -26.06 -6.53
CA LEU A 179 -13.11 -25.50 -6.43
C LEU A 179 -13.12 -23.97 -6.43
N ASN A 180 -12.14 -23.35 -5.76
CA ASN A 180 -12.01 -21.90 -5.76
C ASN A 180 -11.66 -21.34 -7.14
N TYR A 181 -10.81 -22.05 -7.87
CA TYR A 181 -10.46 -21.70 -9.25
C TYR A 181 -11.67 -21.86 -10.19
N ASP A 182 -12.39 -22.97 -10.11
CA ASP A 182 -13.57 -23.24 -10.93
C ASP A 182 -14.67 -22.19 -10.69
N LEU A 183 -14.90 -21.80 -9.43
CA LEU A 183 -15.82 -20.71 -9.07
C LEU A 183 -15.45 -19.38 -9.74
N HIS A 184 -14.18 -19.01 -9.69
CA HIS A 184 -13.71 -17.75 -10.26
C HIS A 184 -13.60 -17.76 -11.79
N LEU A 185 -13.43 -18.93 -12.41
CA LEU A 185 -13.53 -19.08 -13.87
C LEU A 185 -14.96 -18.87 -14.37
N GLU A 186 -15.95 -19.46 -13.69
CA GLU A 186 -17.36 -19.27 -14.04
C GLU A 186 -17.83 -17.82 -13.82
N ASP A 187 -17.30 -17.16 -12.78
CA ASP A 187 -17.54 -15.73 -12.52
C ASP A 187 -16.81 -14.80 -13.50
N ALA A 188 -15.64 -15.20 -14.02
CA ALA A 188 -14.92 -14.41 -15.02
C ALA A 188 -15.71 -14.23 -16.32
N GLY A 189 -16.58 -15.19 -16.67
CA GLY A 189 -17.54 -15.06 -17.79
C GLY A 189 -18.70 -14.10 -17.51
N LYS A 190 -18.94 -13.76 -16.23
CA LYS A 190 -20.01 -12.87 -15.75
C LYS A 190 -19.48 -11.55 -15.20
N LEU A 191 -18.23 -11.19 -15.49
CA LEU A 191 -17.68 -9.89 -15.10
C LEU A 191 -18.65 -8.80 -15.56
N PRO A 192 -19.11 -7.91 -14.67
CA PRO A 192 -19.93 -6.77 -15.05
C PRO A 192 -19.17 -6.03 -16.13
N HIS A 193 -19.75 -5.99 -17.34
CA HIS A 193 -19.25 -5.17 -18.42
C HIS A 193 -18.91 -3.80 -17.83
N TRP A 194 -17.65 -3.40 -17.99
CA TRP A 194 -17.17 -2.12 -17.51
C TRP A 194 -18.17 -1.04 -17.94
N PRO A 195 -18.59 -0.11 -17.06
CA PRO A 195 -19.65 0.82 -17.42
C PRO A 195 -19.21 1.62 -18.64
N HIS A 196 -19.91 1.38 -19.76
CA HIS A 196 -19.77 2.14 -20.98
C HIS A 196 -20.24 3.56 -20.66
N THR A 197 -19.33 4.39 -20.18
CA THR A 197 -19.62 5.77 -19.77
C THR A 197 -19.53 6.60 -21.04
N PRO A 198 -20.66 7.04 -21.65
CA PRO A 198 -20.60 7.87 -22.83
C PRO A 198 -19.98 9.22 -22.44
N LEU A 199 -18.82 9.53 -22.99
CA LEU A 199 -18.16 10.82 -22.85
C LEU A 199 -18.91 11.84 -23.71
N ASN A 200 -19.89 12.53 -23.13
CA ASN A 200 -20.51 13.70 -23.74
C ASN A 200 -19.58 14.91 -23.56
N LEU A 201 -18.53 15.00 -24.38
CA LEU A 201 -17.68 16.19 -24.44
C LEU A 201 -18.37 17.23 -25.33
N ARG A 202 -18.93 18.27 -24.72
CA ARG A 202 -19.31 19.50 -25.44
C ARG A 202 -18.10 20.43 -25.46
N PHE A 203 -17.72 20.88 -26.65
CA PHE A 203 -16.75 21.95 -26.84
C PHE A 203 -17.56 23.19 -27.20
N ASP A 204 -17.54 24.18 -26.31
CA ASP A 204 -18.06 25.54 -26.54
C ASP A 204 -16.97 26.41 -27.19
#